data_AF-A0AAU6W6J6-F1
#
_entry.id   AF-A0AAU6W6J6-F1
#
_cell.length_a   1.000
_cell.length_b   1.000
_cell.length_c   1.000
_cell.angle_alpha   90.00
_cell.angle_beta   90.00
_cell.angle_gamma   90.00
#
_symmetry.space_group_name_H-M   'P 1'
#
loop_
_entity.id
_entity.type
_entity.pdbx_description
1 polymer ?
#
loop_
_entity_poly.entity_id
_entity_poly.type
_entity_poly.pdbx_seq_one_letter_code
_entity_poly.pdbx_strand_id
1 'polypeptide(L)'
;MWMFLTSFYVYSATFGQLCMSFNELIDVAGNLASTLYIMCLMFCGVIVSPDVMPGFWMFMYRINPFTYLIQGILATGLGNNSVTCADRELLTLRPPQGLTCSSFLNPYIKVAGGYFYSLENGSCSFCMMDDTDQFLTAANSPYNRRWKHFGIFVAFIGINVICTIFLYWLFRVPKRVKFSRNKTIF
;
A
#
# COMPACT_ATOMS: atom_id res chain seq x y z
N MET A 1 -8.19 1.38 -10.80
CA MET A 1 -8.98 1.86 -9.65
C MET A 1 -10.11 0.90 -9.26
N TRP A 2 -11.17 0.73 -10.06
CA TRP A 2 -12.35 -0.09 -9.68
C TRP A 2 -12.02 -1.48 -9.11
N MET A 3 -11.13 -2.23 -9.78
CA MET A 3 -10.73 -3.59 -9.34
C MET A 3 -10.09 -3.62 -7.93
N PHE A 4 -9.31 -2.59 -7.56
CA PHE A 4 -8.71 -2.51 -6.23
C PHE A 4 -9.77 -2.24 -5.16
N LEU A 5 -10.72 -1.35 -5.46
CA LEU A 5 -11.81 -1.01 -4.53
C LEU A 5 -12.74 -2.20 -4.30
N THR A 6 -13.15 -2.90 -5.36
CA THR A 6 -14.01 -4.09 -5.21
C THR A 6 -13.29 -5.20 -4.46
N SER A 7 -12.01 -5.43 -4.76
CA SER A 7 -11.22 -6.43 -4.02
C SER A 7 -11.07 -6.05 -2.54
N PHE A 8 -10.96 -4.76 -2.21
CA PHE A 8 -10.87 -4.31 -0.81
C PHE A 8 -12.15 -4.63 -0.03
N TYR A 9 -13.33 -4.44 -0.63
CA TYR A 9 -14.60 -4.85 0.00
C TYR A 9 -14.71 -6.36 0.20
N VAL A 10 -14.21 -7.16 -0.74
CA VAL A 10 -14.17 -8.63 -0.57
C VAL A 10 -13.16 -9.02 0.51
N TYR A 11 -12.00 -8.35 0.55
CA TYR A 11 -10.99 -8.55 1.58
C TYR A 11 -11.56 -8.25 2.98
N SER A 12 -12.25 -7.11 3.17
CA SER A 12 -12.79 -6.75 4.48
C SER A 12 -13.84 -7.76 4.98
N ALA A 13 -14.71 -8.25 4.09
CA ALA A 13 -15.68 -9.29 4.43
C ALA A 13 -15.01 -10.61 4.83
N THR A 14 -14.06 -11.10 4.02
CA THR A 14 -13.35 -12.36 4.29
C THR A 14 -12.43 -12.29 5.51
N PHE A 15 -11.82 -11.13 5.76
CA PHE A 15 -11.03 -10.88 6.96
C PHE A 15 -11.87 -10.88 8.24
N GLY A 16 -13.08 -10.30 8.20
CA GLY A 16 -14.03 -10.40 9.31
C GLY A 16 -14.45 -11.83 9.60
N GLN A 17 -14.73 -12.61 8.56
CA GLN A 17 -15.06 -14.04 8.68
C GLN A 17 -13.90 -14.84 9.29
N LEU A 18 -12.66 -14.54 8.90
CA LEU A 18 -11.46 -15.16 9.47
C LEU A 18 -11.37 -14.91 10.98
N CYS A 19 -11.54 -13.66 11.41
CA CYS A 19 -11.49 -13.29 12.83
C CYS A 19 -12.61 -13.95 13.65
N MET A 20 -13.78 -14.17 13.05
CA MET A 20 -14.90 -14.85 13.71
C MET A 20 -14.75 -16.38 13.75
N SER A 21 -13.96 -16.98 12.86
CA SER A 21 -13.94 -18.44 12.65
C SER A 21 -13.53 -19.27 13.89
N PHE A 22 -12.67 -18.72 14.74
CA PHE A 22 -12.14 -19.40 15.94
C PHE A 22 -12.61 -18.76 17.26
N ASN A 23 -13.32 -17.62 17.20
CA ASN A 23 -13.83 -16.94 18.39
C ASN A 23 -15.30 -17.31 18.63
N GLU A 24 -15.64 -17.61 19.88
CA GLU A 24 -17.03 -17.86 20.29
C GLU A 24 -17.76 -16.57 20.68
N LEU A 25 -17.01 -15.55 21.10
CA LEU A 25 -17.50 -14.24 21.52
C LEU A 25 -17.28 -13.19 20.42
N ILE A 26 -18.34 -12.45 20.10
CA ILE A 26 -18.33 -11.41 19.06
C ILE A 26 -17.39 -10.26 19.45
N ASP A 27 -17.39 -9.87 20.74
CA ASP A 27 -16.59 -8.74 21.23
C ASP A 27 -15.07 -8.99 21.09
N VAL A 28 -14.63 -10.23 21.35
CA VAL A 28 -13.21 -10.61 21.22
C VAL A 28 -12.79 -10.57 19.76
N ALA A 29 -13.62 -11.11 18.86
CA ALA A 29 -13.35 -11.08 17.42
C ALA A 29 -13.30 -9.66 16.86
N GLY A 30 -14.20 -8.78 17.31
CA GLY A 30 -14.21 -7.37 16.92
C GLY A 30 -12.94 -6.64 17.34
N ASN A 31 -12.54 -6.77 18.61
CA ASN A 31 -11.31 -6.15 19.11
C ASN A 31 -10.05 -6.65 18.39
N LEU A 32 -10.00 -7.95 18.08
CA LEU A 32 -8.90 -8.53 17.32
C LEU A 32 -8.84 -7.98 15.89
N ALA A 33 -9.98 -7.93 15.20
CA ALA A 33 -10.06 -7.39 13.85
C ALA A 33 -9.60 -5.91 13.81
N SER A 34 -10.06 -5.10 14.78
CA SER A 34 -9.65 -3.70 14.91
C SER A 34 -8.13 -3.55 15.16
N THR A 35 -7.58 -4.37 16.06
CA THR A 35 -6.14 -4.33 16.39
C THR A 35 -5.29 -4.67 15.17
N LEU A 36 -5.64 -5.76 14.46
CA LEU A 36 -4.94 -6.17 13.25
C LEU A 36 -5.08 -5.14 12.12
N TYR A 37 -6.26 -4.53 11.98
CA TYR A 37 -6.49 -3.47 10.98
C TYR A 37 -5.60 -2.25 11.24
N ILE A 38 -5.52 -1.78 12.49
CA ILE A 38 -4.64 -0.66 12.86
C ILE A 38 -3.18 -1.01 12.59
N MET A 39 -2.75 -2.24 12.91
CA MET A 39 -1.38 -2.70 12.59
C MET A 39 -1.13 -2.68 11.07
N CYS A 40 -2.06 -3.17 10.25
CA CYS A 40 -1.95 -3.09 8.80
C CYS A 40 -1.87 -1.63 8.29
N LEU A 41 -2.62 -0.69 8.88
CA LEU A 41 -2.52 0.72 8.49
C LEU A 41 -1.19 1.36 8.88
N MET A 42 -0.66 1.06 10.07
CA MET A 42 0.62 1.63 10.52
C MET A 42 1.80 1.16 9.67
N PHE A 43 1.78 -0.10 9.21
CA PHE A 43 2.89 -0.73 8.48
C PHE A 43 2.65 -0.88 6.97
N CYS A 44 1.73 -0.10 6.38
CA CYS A 44 1.47 -0.14 4.92
C CYS A 44 2.49 0.67 4.08
N GLY A 45 3.40 1.41 4.72
CA GLY A 45 4.43 2.21 4.05
C GLY A 45 4.05 3.66 3.72
N VAL A 46 2.83 4.11 4.07
CA VAL A 46 2.38 5.50 3.83
C VAL A 46 2.88 6.46 4.91
N ILE A 47 2.79 6.05 6.19
CA ILE A 47 3.21 6.90 7.32
C ILE A 47 4.73 6.88 7.47
N VAL A 48 5.32 5.69 7.31
CA VAL A 48 6.76 5.45 7.46
C VAL A 48 7.22 4.69 6.24
N SER A 49 8.09 5.31 5.44
CA SER A 49 8.68 4.67 4.27
C SER A 49 9.49 3.42 4.67
N PRO A 50 9.52 2.37 3.83
CA PRO A 50 10.23 1.14 4.16
C PRO A 50 11.75 1.35 4.40
N ASP A 51 12.32 2.43 3.88
CA ASP A 51 13.76 2.73 3.98
C ASP A 51 14.21 3.19 5.37
N VAL A 52 13.28 3.77 6.16
CA VAL A 52 13.56 4.26 7.52
C VAL A 52 13.07 3.29 8.60
N MET A 53 12.48 2.16 8.20
CA MET A 53 11.90 1.20 9.13
C MET A 53 12.97 0.26 9.68
N PRO A 54 13.04 0.04 11.01
CA PRO A 54 13.99 -0.91 11.59
C PRO A 54 13.77 -2.31 11.03
N GLY A 55 14.88 -3.03 10.75
CA GLY A 55 14.86 -4.26 9.96
C GLY A 55 13.91 -5.36 10.44
N PHE A 56 13.60 -5.41 11.74
CA PHE A 56 12.60 -6.33 12.29
C PHE A 56 11.21 -6.12 11.67
N TRP A 57 10.76 -4.88 11.48
CA TRP A 57 9.39 -4.57 10.99
C TRP A 57 9.23 -4.69 9.48
N MET A 58 10.32 -4.91 8.73
CA MET A 58 10.26 -5.16 7.28
C MET A 58 9.45 -6.42 6.93
N PHE A 59 9.39 -7.42 7.82
CA PHE A 59 8.56 -8.60 7.57
C PHE A 59 7.08 -8.21 7.51
N MET A 60 6.65 -7.34 8.43
CA MET A 60 5.25 -6.91 8.54
C MET A 60 4.83 -6.18 7.28
N TYR A 61 5.68 -5.26 6.80
CA TYR A 61 5.45 -4.55 5.53
C TYR A 61 5.25 -5.49 4.33
N ARG A 62 6.01 -6.61 4.26
CA ARG A 62 5.92 -7.59 3.16
C ARG A 62 4.70 -8.50 3.24
N ILE A 63 4.26 -8.85 4.45
CA ILE A 63 3.08 -9.72 4.68
C ILE A 63 1.78 -8.89 4.73
N ASN A 64 1.88 -7.58 4.84
CA ASN A 64 0.72 -6.71 4.92
C ASN A 64 0.01 -6.54 3.55
N PRO A 65 -1.26 -6.95 3.43
CA PRO A 65 -2.02 -6.78 2.19
C PRO A 65 -2.26 -5.30 1.84
N PHE A 66 -2.28 -4.39 2.82
CA PHE A 66 -2.52 -2.97 2.59
C PHE A 66 -1.38 -2.30 1.84
N THR A 67 -0.15 -2.76 2.02
CA THR A 67 1.01 -2.30 1.25
C THR A 67 0.75 -2.44 -0.25
N TYR A 68 0.30 -3.61 -0.68
CA TYR A 68 0.03 -3.91 -2.09
C TYR A 68 -1.22 -3.18 -2.60
N LEU A 69 -2.24 -3.03 -1.76
CA LEU A 69 -3.45 -2.29 -2.10
C LEU A 69 -3.15 -0.82 -2.37
N ILE A 70 -2.44 -0.15 -1.45
CA ILE A 70 -2.16 1.29 -1.56
C ILE A 70 -1.21 1.57 -2.71
N GLN A 71 -0.16 0.77 -2.90
CA GLN A 71 0.72 0.88 -4.07
C GLN A 71 -0.08 0.72 -5.38
N GLY A 72 -0.97 -0.28 -5.44
CA GLY A 72 -1.84 -0.47 -6.59
C GLY A 72 -2.78 0.72 -6.87
N ILE A 73 -3.38 1.29 -5.83
CA ILE A 73 -4.25 2.47 -5.93
C ILE A 73 -3.44 3.69 -6.38
N LEU A 74 -2.29 3.94 -5.76
CA LEU A 74 -1.43 5.08 -6.08
C LEU A 74 -0.93 5.02 -7.53
N ALA A 75 -0.41 3.87 -7.94
CA ALA A 75 0.04 3.63 -9.31
C ALA A 75 -1.10 3.84 -10.33
N THR A 76 -2.31 3.37 -10.04
CA THR A 76 -3.44 3.53 -10.99
C THR A 76 -4.14 4.88 -10.94
N GLY A 77 -4.02 5.62 -9.83
CA GLY A 77 -4.65 6.93 -9.65
C GLY A 77 -3.80 8.07 -10.20
N LEU A 78 -2.48 8.00 -10.02
CA LEU A 78 -1.58 9.08 -10.40
C LEU A 78 -0.81 8.83 -11.70
N GLY A 79 -0.54 7.58 -12.05
CA GLY A 79 0.47 7.27 -13.07
C GLY A 79 0.19 7.81 -14.46
N ASN A 80 1.28 8.06 -15.19
CA ASN A 80 1.29 8.50 -16.59
C ASN A 80 0.55 9.84 -16.81
N ASN A 81 0.65 10.75 -15.84
CA ASN A 81 0.16 12.13 -15.96
C ASN A 81 1.30 13.14 -15.81
N SER A 82 1.20 14.25 -16.55
CA SER A 82 2.07 15.41 -16.42
C SER A 82 1.75 16.20 -15.15
N VAL A 83 2.77 16.59 -14.39
CA VAL A 83 2.63 17.40 -13.19
C VAL A 83 2.68 18.87 -13.58
N THR A 84 1.66 19.65 -13.19
CA THR A 84 1.70 21.11 -13.30
C THR A 84 1.78 21.73 -11.90
N CYS A 85 2.96 22.22 -11.53
CA CYS A 85 3.19 22.93 -10.27
C CYS A 85 2.28 24.15 -10.13
N ALA A 86 1.70 24.33 -8.95
CA ALA A 86 1.05 25.58 -8.56
C ALA A 86 2.08 26.64 -8.17
N ASP A 87 1.68 27.92 -8.13
CA ASP A 87 2.60 29.04 -7.82
C ASP A 87 3.37 28.87 -6.49
N ARG A 88 2.76 28.21 -5.51
CA ARG A 88 3.37 27.92 -4.20
C ARG A 88 4.41 26.79 -4.22
N GLU A 89 4.41 25.95 -5.24
CA GLU A 89 5.33 24.80 -5.42
C GLU A 89 6.51 25.16 -6.33
N LEU A 90 6.39 26.29 -7.03
CA LEU A 90 7.47 26.84 -7.86
C LEU A 90 8.54 27.47 -6.96
N LEU A 91 9.77 26.96 -7.08
CA LEU A 91 10.94 27.58 -6.48
C LEU A 91 11.41 28.73 -7.35
N THR A 92 11.23 29.97 -6.86
CA THR A 92 11.77 31.16 -7.53
C THR A 92 13.23 31.35 -7.14
N LEU A 93 14.11 31.32 -8.14
CA LEU A 93 15.55 31.47 -7.97
C LEU A 93 16.11 32.48 -8.97
N ARG A 94 17.17 33.19 -8.56
CA ARG A 94 17.89 34.13 -9.42
C ARG A 94 19.21 33.48 -9.88
N PRO A 95 19.46 33.38 -11.19
CA PRO A 95 20.73 32.85 -11.67
C PRO A 95 21.90 33.78 -11.27
N PRO A 96 23.13 33.24 -11.12
CA PRO A 96 24.32 34.06 -10.89
C PRO A 96 24.55 35.07 -12.02
N GLN A 97 25.25 36.18 -11.74
CA GLN A 97 25.49 37.24 -12.71
C GLN A 97 26.14 36.69 -13.99
N GLY A 98 25.55 37.00 -15.14
CA GLY A 98 26.04 36.58 -16.48
C GLY A 98 25.49 35.25 -17.00
N LEU A 99 24.66 34.52 -16.24
CA LEU A 99 24.02 33.28 -16.69
C LEU A 99 22.53 33.47 -16.98
N THR A 100 22.06 32.88 -18.08
CA THR A 100 20.62 32.72 -18.32
C THR A 100 20.08 31.57 -17.49
N CYS A 101 18.79 31.60 -17.15
CA CYS A 101 18.16 30.50 -16.42
C CYS A 101 18.25 29.16 -17.15
N SER A 102 18.16 29.18 -18.48
CA SER A 102 18.37 27.97 -19.29
C SER A 102 19.78 27.42 -19.12
N SER A 103 20.81 28.26 -19.10
CA SER A 103 22.21 27.83 -18.92
C SER A 103 22.45 27.25 -17.52
N PHE A 104 21.84 27.86 -16.50
CA PHE A 104 21.99 27.42 -15.11
C PHE A 104 21.18 26.15 -14.77
N LEU A 105 19.92 26.05 -15.22
CA LEU A 105 19.02 24.96 -14.85
C LEU A 105 19.05 23.76 -15.80
N ASN A 106 19.39 23.91 -17.09
CA ASN A 106 19.49 22.76 -18.00
C ASN A 106 20.37 21.61 -17.51
N PRO A 107 21.58 21.82 -16.98
CA PRO A 107 22.40 20.71 -16.49
C PRO A 107 21.73 20.01 -15.29
N TYR A 108 21.02 20.76 -14.44
CA TYR A 108 20.29 20.20 -13.31
C TYR A 108 19.07 19.39 -13.76
N ILE A 109 18.25 19.93 -14.67
CA ILE A 109 17.04 19.29 -15.20
C ILE A 109 17.36 17.98 -15.91
N LYS A 110 18.50 17.90 -16.61
CA LYS A 110 18.94 16.64 -17.25
C LYS A 110 19.18 15.51 -16.25
N VAL A 111 19.48 15.81 -15.00
CA VAL A 111 19.79 14.82 -13.96
C VAL A 111 18.61 14.61 -13.02
N ALA A 112 18.02 15.69 -12.53
CA ALA A 112 16.93 15.67 -11.54
C ALA A 112 15.53 15.60 -12.17
N GLY A 113 15.39 15.98 -13.45
CA GLY A 113 14.10 16.18 -14.10
C GLY A 113 13.46 17.53 -13.75
N GLY A 114 12.16 17.65 -14.02
CA GLY A 114 11.40 18.87 -13.82
C GLY A 114 11.47 19.85 -14.99
N TYR A 115 10.89 21.02 -14.80
CA TYR A 115 10.82 22.07 -15.82
C TYR A 115 10.92 23.44 -15.19
N PHE A 116 11.16 24.48 -15.99
CA PHE A 116 11.29 25.85 -15.51
C PHE A 116 10.55 26.86 -16.39
N TYR A 117 10.18 27.98 -15.78
CA TYR A 117 9.65 29.16 -16.44
C TYR A 117 10.58 30.35 -16.21
N SER A 118 10.80 31.16 -17.24
CA SER A 118 11.52 32.42 -17.12
C SER A 118 10.54 33.55 -16.83
N LEU A 119 10.78 34.34 -15.78
CA LEU A 119 10.01 35.54 -15.49
C LEU A 119 10.69 36.76 -16.11
N GLU A 120 9.90 37.79 -16.39
CA GLU A 120 10.36 39.06 -16.99
C GLU A 120 11.36 39.81 -16.10
N ASN A 121 11.33 39.58 -14.78
CA ASN A 121 12.23 40.19 -13.80
C ASN A 121 13.65 39.58 -13.76
N GLY A 122 13.98 38.68 -14.70
CA GLY A 122 15.26 37.96 -14.73
C GLY A 122 15.39 36.85 -13.67
N SER A 123 14.32 36.56 -12.92
CA SER A 123 14.20 35.41 -12.03
C SER A 123 13.54 34.24 -12.75
N CYS A 124 13.73 33.01 -12.24
CA CYS A 124 13.13 31.82 -12.83
C CYS A 124 12.44 30.96 -11.79
N SER A 125 11.32 30.39 -12.21
CA SER A 125 10.50 29.49 -11.40
C SER A 125 10.78 28.06 -11.83
N PHE A 126 11.19 27.22 -10.89
CA PHE A 126 11.53 25.83 -11.13
C PHE A 126 10.53 24.88 -10.45
N CYS A 127 10.05 23.89 -11.21
CA CYS A 127 9.21 22.81 -10.73
C CYS A 127 10.05 21.52 -10.65
N MET A 128 10.08 20.88 -9.48
CA MET A 128 10.92 19.70 -9.23
C MET A 128 10.43 18.41 -9.91
N MET A 129 9.16 18.34 -10.32
CA MET A 129 8.55 17.14 -10.91
C MET A 129 7.84 17.51 -12.19
N ASP A 130 8.14 16.79 -13.27
CA ASP A 130 7.45 16.92 -14.57
C ASP A 130 6.46 15.77 -14.79
N ASP A 131 6.78 14.58 -14.27
CA ASP A 131 5.96 13.38 -14.39
C ASP A 131 5.63 12.78 -13.03
N THR A 132 4.37 12.39 -12.86
CA THR A 132 3.86 11.62 -11.73
C THR A 132 4.59 10.29 -11.54
N ASP A 133 5.18 9.71 -12.58
CA ASP A 133 5.95 8.47 -12.49
C ASP A 133 7.25 8.64 -11.67
N GLN A 134 7.82 9.85 -11.63
CA GLN A 134 8.96 10.15 -10.75
C GLN A 134 8.56 10.04 -9.28
N PHE A 135 7.38 10.58 -8.93
CA PHE A 135 6.80 10.47 -7.59
C PHE A 135 6.46 9.02 -7.25
N LEU A 136 5.84 8.28 -8.18
CA LEU A 136 5.49 6.87 -7.99
C LEU A 136 6.72 5.98 -7.75
N THR A 137 7.84 6.29 -8.40
CA THR A 137 9.10 5.56 -8.22
C THR A 137 9.67 5.82 -6.83
N ALA A 138 9.66 7.08 -6.37
CA ALA A 138 10.07 7.44 -5.01
C ALA A 138 9.16 6.80 -3.94
N ALA A 139 7.86 6.66 -4.22
CA ALA A 139 6.91 5.97 -3.36
C ALA A 139 6.95 4.43 -3.46
N ASN A 140 7.96 3.86 -4.13
CA ASN A 140 8.16 2.42 -4.33
C ASN A 140 6.99 1.71 -5.04
N SER A 141 6.27 2.45 -5.88
CA SER A 141 5.02 2.03 -6.51
C SER A 141 5.00 2.29 -8.03
N PRO A 142 5.98 1.76 -8.79
CA PRO A 142 6.08 2.03 -10.23
C PRO A 142 4.86 1.51 -10.98
N TYR A 143 4.39 2.27 -11.98
CA TYR A 143 3.17 1.97 -12.74
C TYR A 143 3.12 0.55 -13.31
N ASN A 144 4.25 0.04 -13.80
CA ASN A 144 4.36 -1.29 -14.39
C ASN A 144 4.01 -2.43 -13.41
N ARG A 145 4.22 -2.25 -12.09
CA ARG A 145 3.97 -3.31 -11.09
C ARG A 145 2.52 -3.42 -10.65
N ARG A 146 1.62 -2.54 -11.09
CA ARG A 146 0.20 -2.50 -10.65
C ARG A 146 -0.52 -3.85 -10.70
N TRP A 147 -0.32 -4.63 -11.77
CA TRP A 147 -0.96 -5.94 -11.94
C TRP A 147 -0.39 -7.00 -11.01
N LYS A 148 0.91 -6.93 -10.70
CA LYS A 148 1.54 -7.79 -9.70
C LYS A 148 0.99 -7.50 -8.31
N HIS A 149 0.89 -6.22 -7.94
CA HIS A 149 0.31 -5.81 -6.65
C HIS A 149 -1.15 -6.26 -6.52
N PHE A 150 -1.93 -6.15 -7.60
CA PHE A 150 -3.30 -6.67 -7.66
C PHE A 150 -3.37 -8.18 -7.42
N GLY A 151 -2.56 -8.97 -8.15
CA GLY A 151 -2.54 -10.43 -7.99
C GLY A 151 -2.15 -10.87 -6.58
N ILE A 152 -1.17 -10.20 -5.97
CA ILE A 152 -0.77 -10.48 -4.58
C ILE A 152 -1.92 -10.18 -3.61
N PHE A 153 -2.60 -9.04 -3.78
CA PHE A 153 -3.72 -8.68 -2.92
C PHE A 153 -4.88 -9.68 -3.02
N VAL A 154 -5.21 -10.14 -4.24
CA VAL A 154 -6.23 -11.18 -4.46
C VAL A 154 -5.81 -12.52 -3.83
N ALA A 155 -4.51 -12.86 -3.86
CA ALA A 155 -4.01 -14.06 -3.19
C ALA A 155 -4.25 -14.01 -1.67
N PHE A 156 -4.11 -12.86 -1.03
CA PHE A 156 -4.44 -12.69 0.40
C PHE A 156 -5.92 -12.93 0.70
N ILE A 157 -6.83 -12.53 -0.20
CA ILE A 157 -8.27 -12.84 -0.08
C ILE A 157 -8.48 -14.36 -0.11
N GLY A 158 -7.83 -15.06 -1.05
CA GLY A 158 -7.89 -16.52 -1.13
C GLY A 158 -7.37 -17.20 0.15
N ILE A 159 -6.25 -16.71 0.69
CA ILE A 159 -5.68 -17.20 1.95
C ILE A 159 -6.67 -16.98 3.10
N ASN A 160 -7.29 -15.80 3.21
CA ASN A 160 -8.29 -15.54 4.25
C ASN A 160 -9.44 -16.54 4.19
N VAL A 161 -9.96 -16.85 3.00
CA VAL A 161 -11.05 -17.82 2.82
C VAL A 161 -10.59 -19.23 3.23
N ILE A 162 -9.42 -19.67 2.78
CA ILE A 162 -8.88 -21.00 3.13
C ILE A 162 -8.65 -21.11 4.64
N CYS A 163 -8.04 -20.10 5.26
CA CYS A 163 -7.80 -20.06 6.70
C CYS A 163 -9.12 -20.03 7.48
N THR A 164 -10.14 -19.30 7.00
CA THR A 164 -11.48 -19.29 7.61
C THR A 164 -12.09 -20.68 7.65
N ILE A 165 -12.07 -21.40 6.52
CA ILE A 165 -12.61 -22.76 6.43
C ILE A 165 -11.81 -23.73 7.32
N PHE A 166 -10.48 -23.63 7.29
CA PHE A 166 -9.59 -24.48 8.08
C PHE A 166 -9.76 -24.27 9.59
N LEU A 167 -9.78 -23.02 10.06
CA LEU A 167 -9.97 -22.68 11.46
C LEU A 167 -11.38 -23.04 11.93
N TYR A 168 -12.40 -22.76 11.11
CA TYR A 168 -13.76 -23.19 11.41
C TYR A 168 -13.83 -24.71 11.58
N TRP A 169 -13.21 -25.48 10.67
CA TRP A 169 -13.15 -26.93 10.80
C TRP A 169 -12.42 -27.37 12.07
N LEU A 170 -11.29 -26.73 12.41
CA LEU A 170 -10.47 -27.10 13.56
C LEU A 170 -11.16 -26.84 14.91
N PHE A 171 -11.83 -25.69 15.05
CA PHE A 171 -12.39 -25.25 16.32
C PHE A 171 -13.88 -25.61 16.50
N ARG A 172 -14.67 -25.67 15.41
CA ARG A 172 -16.12 -25.90 15.49
C ARG A 172 -16.56 -27.32 15.16
N VAL A 173 -15.79 -28.11 14.40
CA VAL A 173 -16.22 -29.48 14.04
C VAL A 173 -15.83 -30.44 15.15
N PRO A 174 -16.79 -30.97 15.94
CA PRO A 174 -16.49 -31.97 16.94
C PRO A 174 -15.96 -33.23 16.24
N LYS A 175 -14.70 -33.58 16.51
CA LYS A 175 -14.20 -34.91 16.16
C LYS A 175 -15.00 -35.91 16.98
N ARG A 176 -15.82 -36.74 16.33
CA ARG A 176 -16.52 -37.84 17.01
C ARG A 176 -15.47 -38.71 17.69
N VAL A 177 -15.33 -38.56 19.00
CA VAL A 177 -14.66 -39.54 19.85
C VAL A 177 -15.48 -40.81 19.70
N LYS A 178 -14.91 -41.84 19.04
CA LYS A 178 -15.47 -43.19 19.07
C LYS A 178 -15.39 -43.65 20.53
N PHE A 179 -16.44 -43.39 21.30
CA PHE A 179 -16.62 -44.04 22.59
C PHE A 179 -16.86 -45.52 22.31
N SER A 180 -15.80 -46.32 22.36
CA SER A 180 -15.93 -47.77 22.38
C SER A 180 -16.65 -48.13 23.67
N ARG A 181 -17.97 -48.26 23.60
CA ARG A 181 -18.79 -48.81 24.68
C ARG A 181 -18.39 -50.27 24.82
N ASN A 182 -17.41 -50.53 25.69
CA ASN A 182 -17.01 -51.87 26.05
C ASN A 182 -18.25 -52.59 26.62
N LYS A 183 -18.60 -53.72 26.00
CA LYS A 183 -19.57 -54.67 26.54
C LYS A 183 -18.93 -55.38 27.74
N THR A 184 -19.53 -55.21 28.91
CA THR A 184 -19.47 -56.12 30.07
C THR A 184 -20.84 -55.96 30.72
N ILE A 185 -21.83 -56.84 30.45
CA ILE A 185 -22.03 -58.16 31.06
C ILE A 185 -21.61 -58.13 32.53
N PHE A 186 -22.55 -57.82 33.43
CA PHE A 186 -23.17 -58.74 34.38
C PHE A 186 -24.42 -58.09 34.98
#